data_AF-A0A2D8G2G8-F1
#
_entry.id   AF-A0A2D8G2G8-F1
#
_cell.length_a   1.000
_cell.length_b   1.000
_cell.length_c   1.000
_cell.angle_alpha   90.00
_cell.angle_beta   90.00
_cell.angle_gamma   90.00
#
_symmetry.space_group_name_H-M   'P 1'
#
loop_
_entity.id
_entity.type
_entity.pdbx_description
1 polymer ?
#
loop_
_entity_poly.entity_id
_entity_poly.type
_entity_poly.pdbx_seq_one_letter_code
_entity_poly.pdbx_strand_id
1 'polypeptide(L)'
;MVSAFQSVLTAEQIKTKAQELGVDLVGIADGSVLENNPPPEFPKKPSDITEHDGGKVIVLAKRYTSGTTRITRWDERHKYYNDELTLTMLEEASLHLVYWLEDEGYPGIIIPPTHVDPW
;
A
#
# COMPACT_ATOMS: atom_id res chain seq x y z
N MET A 1 1.84 -29.84 6.66
CA MET A 1 1.31 -29.39 5.36
C MET A 1 -0.11 -28.94 5.60
N VAL A 2 -0.29 -27.64 5.87
CA VAL A 2 -1.63 -27.04 5.87
C VAL A 2 -1.97 -26.87 4.39
N SER A 3 -3.05 -27.51 3.91
CA SER A 3 -3.58 -27.14 2.60
C SER A 3 -4.05 -25.69 2.75
N ALA A 4 -3.32 -24.74 2.15
CA ALA A 4 -3.75 -23.35 2.14
C ALA A 4 -5.14 -23.32 1.49
N PHE A 5 -6.16 -23.04 2.28
CA PHE A 5 -7.47 -22.75 1.75
C PHE A 5 -7.34 -21.43 1.02
N GLN A 6 -7.50 -21.44 -0.29
CA GLN A 6 -7.46 -20.23 -1.10
C GLN A 6 -8.88 -19.97 -1.59
N SER A 7 -9.49 -18.89 -1.09
CA SER A 7 -10.82 -18.49 -1.53
C SER A 7 -10.74 -17.84 -2.91
N VAL A 8 -11.86 -17.82 -3.64
CA VAL A 8 -11.94 -17.08 -4.90
C VAL A 8 -12.09 -15.60 -4.57
N LEU A 9 -11.02 -14.83 -4.77
CA LEU A 9 -10.97 -13.41 -4.45
C LEU A 9 -10.91 -12.56 -5.73
N THR A 10 -11.81 -11.59 -5.85
CA THR A 10 -11.82 -10.64 -6.97
C THR A 10 -11.12 -9.34 -6.61
N ALA A 11 -10.63 -8.63 -7.63
CA ALA A 11 -10.03 -7.30 -7.46
C ALA A 11 -11.03 -6.29 -6.84
N GLU A 12 -12.32 -6.44 -7.11
CA GLU A 12 -13.36 -5.60 -6.53
C GLU A 12 -13.50 -5.83 -5.03
N GLN A 13 -13.52 -7.08 -4.57
CA GLN A 13 -13.58 -7.41 -3.13
C GLN A 13 -12.37 -6.86 -2.37
N ILE A 14 -11.16 -6.97 -2.93
CA ILE A 14 -9.95 -6.39 -2.33
C ILE A 14 -10.10 -4.86 -2.19
N LYS A 15 -10.56 -4.18 -3.25
CA LYS A 15 -10.76 -2.73 -3.26
C LYS A 15 -11.82 -2.30 -2.25
N THR A 16 -12.94 -3.00 -2.18
CA THR A 16 -14.00 -2.75 -1.20
C THR A 16 -13.47 -2.94 0.22
N LYS A 17 -12.73 -4.03 0.48
CA LYS A 17 -12.16 -4.28 1.81
C LYS A 17 -11.19 -3.17 2.22
N ALA A 18 -10.32 -2.73 1.32
CA ALA A 18 -9.40 -1.63 1.60
C ALA A 18 -10.14 -0.31 1.88
N GLN A 19 -11.24 -0.04 1.17
CA GLN A 19 -12.09 1.13 1.44
C GLN A 19 -12.78 1.05 2.80
N GLU A 20 -13.24 -0.13 3.22
CA GLU A 20 -13.77 -0.36 4.57
C GLU A 20 -12.72 -0.09 5.67
N LEU A 21 -11.45 -0.38 5.37
CA LEU A 21 -10.30 -0.06 6.25
C LEU A 21 -9.91 1.43 6.23
N GLY A 22 -10.66 2.27 5.53
CA GLY A 22 -10.47 3.72 5.51
C GLY A 22 -9.53 4.23 4.43
N VAL A 23 -9.12 3.40 3.46
CA VAL A 23 -8.35 3.85 2.29
C VAL A 23 -9.26 4.60 1.32
N ASP A 24 -8.80 5.71 0.75
CA ASP A 24 -9.62 6.52 -0.16
C ASP A 24 -9.53 6.07 -1.63
N LEU A 25 -8.36 5.57 -2.06
CA LEU A 25 -8.14 5.03 -3.40
C LEU A 25 -7.31 3.74 -3.36
N VAL A 26 -7.65 2.78 -4.22
CA VAL A 26 -6.87 1.54 -4.40
C VAL A 26 -6.63 1.22 -5.86
N GLY A 27 -5.36 0.95 -6.18
CA GLY A 27 -4.91 0.38 -7.44
C GLY A 27 -4.40 -1.05 -7.23
N ILE A 28 -4.61 -1.92 -8.22
CA ILE A 28 -3.98 -3.25 -8.25
C ILE A 28 -3.32 -3.40 -9.62
N ALA A 29 -2.02 -3.68 -9.62
CA ALA A 29 -1.23 -3.93 -10.80
C ALA A 29 -0.76 -5.38 -10.83
N ASP A 30 -0.56 -5.91 -12.04
CA ASP A 30 0.07 -7.21 -12.21
C ASP A 30 1.59 -7.09 -12.01
N GLY A 31 2.15 -7.86 -11.08
CA GLY A 31 3.57 -7.81 -10.79
C GLY A 31 4.43 -8.24 -11.99
N SER A 32 3.95 -9.16 -12.82
CA SER A 32 4.68 -9.59 -14.02
C SER A 32 4.81 -8.48 -15.06
N VAL A 33 3.85 -7.56 -15.14
CA VAL A 33 3.93 -6.40 -16.04
C VAL A 33 5.02 -5.45 -15.57
N LEU A 34 5.10 -5.20 -14.25
CA LEU A 34 6.12 -4.35 -13.66
C LEU A 34 7.52 -4.99 -13.75
N GLU A 35 7.60 -6.31 -13.56
CA GLU A 35 8.83 -7.11 -13.70
C GLU A 35 9.44 -6.98 -15.11
N ASN A 36 8.58 -7.07 -16.14
CA ASN A 36 8.98 -7.01 -17.54
C ASN A 36 9.18 -5.57 -18.04
N ASN A 37 8.56 -4.58 -17.40
CA ASN A 37 8.60 -3.18 -17.81
C ASN A 37 8.96 -2.27 -16.61
N PRO A 38 10.15 -2.43 -16.01
CA PRO A 38 10.55 -1.60 -14.89
C PRO A 38 10.66 -0.12 -15.30
N PRO A 39 10.27 0.84 -14.44
CA PRO A 39 10.40 2.26 -14.73
C PRO A 39 11.86 2.66 -15.03
N PRO A 40 12.15 3.45 -16.09
CA PRO A 40 13.52 3.76 -16.50
C PRO A 40 14.39 4.42 -15.43
N GLU A 41 13.80 5.30 -14.61
CA GLU A 41 14.51 6.05 -13.57
C GLU A 41 14.58 5.29 -12.23
N PHE A 42 13.67 4.34 -12.03
CA PHE A 42 13.55 3.54 -10.80
C PHE A 42 13.38 2.08 -11.18
N PRO A 43 14.45 1.40 -11.61
CA PRO A 43 14.37 0.09 -12.26
C PRO A 43 14.09 -1.07 -11.29
N LYS A 44 13.60 -0.78 -10.07
CA LYS A 44 13.28 -1.77 -9.05
C LYS A 44 12.09 -2.61 -9.50
N LYS A 45 12.18 -3.90 -9.24
CA LYS A 45 11.19 -4.91 -9.65
C LYS A 45 10.58 -5.59 -8.43
N PRO A 46 9.39 -6.19 -8.56
CA PRO A 46 8.83 -7.05 -7.51
C PRO A 46 9.80 -8.14 -7.04
N SER A 47 10.55 -8.75 -7.96
CA SER A 47 11.56 -9.78 -7.64
C SER A 47 12.73 -9.29 -6.77
N ASP A 48 13.01 -7.98 -6.74
CA ASP A 48 14.03 -7.40 -5.85
C ASP A 48 13.58 -7.39 -4.38
N ILE A 49 12.29 -7.59 -4.13
CA ILE A 49 11.67 -7.59 -2.80
C ILE A 49 11.41 -9.02 -2.32
N THR A 50 10.81 -9.85 -3.16
CA THR A 50 10.44 -11.24 -2.84
C THR A 50 10.34 -12.08 -4.11
N GLU A 51 10.76 -13.35 -4.03
CA GLU A 51 10.63 -14.33 -5.11
C GLU A 51 9.24 -15.00 -5.14
N HIS A 52 8.47 -14.90 -4.06
CA HIS A 52 7.26 -15.72 -3.87
C HIS A 52 5.96 -14.91 -3.97
N ASP A 53 5.96 -13.67 -3.45
CA ASP A 53 4.72 -12.90 -3.25
C ASP A 53 4.61 -11.67 -4.16
N GLY A 54 5.44 -11.61 -5.21
CA GLY A 54 5.51 -10.49 -6.16
C GLY A 54 4.44 -10.49 -7.25
N GLY A 55 3.48 -11.42 -7.24
CA GLY A 55 2.54 -11.65 -8.36
C GLY A 55 1.50 -10.54 -8.57
N LYS A 56 1.20 -9.76 -7.53
CA LYS A 56 0.26 -8.63 -7.57
C LYS A 56 0.78 -7.51 -6.68
N VAL A 57 0.61 -6.27 -7.13
CA VAL A 57 0.99 -5.07 -6.36
C VAL A 57 -0.28 -4.28 -6.06
N ILE A 58 -0.60 -4.13 -4.77
CA ILE A 58 -1.75 -3.36 -4.29
C ILE A 58 -1.23 -2.02 -3.79
N VAL A 59 -1.75 -0.92 -4.35
CA VAL A 59 -1.38 0.45 -3.97
C VAL A 59 -2.55 1.08 -3.24
N LEU A 60 -2.29 1.55 -2.02
CA LEU A 60 -3.26 2.24 -1.17
C LEU A 60 -2.97 3.73 -1.18
N ALA A 61 -4.02 4.56 -1.26
CA ALA A 61 -3.88 6.02 -1.16
C ALA A 61 -4.89 6.59 -0.16
N LYS A 62 -4.40 7.51 0.67
CA LYS A 62 -5.18 8.25 1.66
C LYS A 62 -5.08 9.74 1.37
N ARG A 63 -6.21 10.42 1.43
CA ARG A 63 -6.31 11.87 1.25
C ARG A 63 -5.89 12.57 2.52
N TYR A 64 -5.02 13.57 2.38
CA TYR A 64 -4.69 14.49 3.44
C TYR A 64 -5.88 15.27 3.98
N THR A 65 -5.78 15.64 5.26
CA THR A 65 -6.75 16.52 5.89
C THR A 65 -6.72 17.89 5.20
N SER A 66 -7.86 18.31 4.66
CA SER A 66 -7.92 19.51 3.79
C SER A 66 -7.50 20.83 4.45
N GLY A 67 -7.47 20.91 5.78
CA GLY A 67 -7.07 22.12 6.49
C GLY A 67 -5.58 22.43 6.31
N THR A 68 -4.73 21.41 6.44
CA THR A 68 -3.26 21.58 6.40
C THR A 68 -2.75 21.82 4.98
N THR A 69 -3.46 21.31 3.97
CA THR A 69 -3.13 21.53 2.55
C THR A 69 -3.37 22.98 2.10
N ARG A 70 -4.17 23.76 2.84
CA ARG A 70 -4.41 25.19 2.57
C ARG A 70 -3.35 26.12 3.17
N ILE A 71 -2.51 25.61 4.06
CA ILE A 71 -1.41 26.37 4.66
C ILE A 71 -0.36 26.59 3.56
N THR A 72 -0.03 27.83 3.25
CA THR A 72 0.93 28.15 2.17
C THR A 72 2.37 27.89 2.60
N ARG A 73 2.72 28.22 3.85
CA ARG A 73 4.05 27.99 4.41
C ARG A 73 4.38 26.49 4.43
N TRP A 74 5.57 26.12 3.98
CA TRP A 74 5.95 24.71 3.82
C TRP A 74 6.44 24.07 5.12
N ASP A 75 7.17 24.83 5.94
CA ASP A 75 7.77 24.47 7.23
C ASP A 75 6.78 24.62 8.40
N GLU A 76 5.52 24.27 8.16
CA GLU A 76 4.48 24.40 9.18
C GLU A 76 4.24 23.04 9.85
N ARG A 77 4.26 23.03 11.19
CA ARG A 77 4.20 21.81 12.01
C ARG A 77 2.98 20.93 11.74
N HIS A 78 1.83 21.51 11.45
CA HIS A 78 0.59 20.81 11.11
C HIS A 78 0.70 20.07 9.78
N LYS A 79 1.55 20.50 8.83
CA LYS A 79 1.81 19.73 7.61
C LYS A 79 2.53 18.43 7.93
N TYR A 80 3.63 18.51 8.67
CA TYR A 80 4.35 17.32 9.15
C TYR A 80 3.45 16.38 9.94
N TYR A 81 2.64 16.91 10.86
CA TYR A 81 1.68 16.06 11.59
C TYR A 81 0.64 15.41 10.69
N ASN A 82 0.17 16.10 9.67
CA ASN A 82 -0.78 15.53 8.75
C ASN A 82 -0.15 14.45 7.86
N ASP A 83 1.13 14.58 7.50
CA ASP A 83 1.88 13.53 6.83
C ASP A 83 1.95 12.28 7.74
N GLU A 84 2.41 12.43 8.98
CA GLU A 84 2.54 11.34 9.95
C GLU A 84 1.21 10.66 10.27
N LEU A 85 0.13 11.43 10.47
CA LEU A 85 -1.20 10.89 10.69
C LEU A 85 -1.68 10.09 9.48
N THR A 86 -1.45 10.60 8.28
CA THR A 86 -1.86 9.91 7.04
C THR A 86 -1.05 8.63 6.84
N LEU A 87 0.25 8.66 7.10
CA LEU A 87 1.12 7.48 7.04
C LEU A 87 0.68 6.43 8.06
N THR A 88 0.43 6.83 9.31
CA THR A 88 -0.09 5.93 10.36
C THR A 88 -1.37 5.22 9.90
N MET A 89 -2.32 5.96 9.31
CA MET A 89 -3.56 5.38 8.78
C MET A 89 -3.32 4.39 7.64
N LEU A 90 -2.37 4.69 6.74
CA LEU A 90 -2.02 3.79 5.64
C LEU A 90 -1.31 2.53 6.13
N GLU A 91 -0.43 2.65 7.11
CA GLU A 91 0.26 1.51 7.73
C GLU A 91 -0.73 0.59 8.42
N GLU A 92 -1.63 1.13 9.25
CA GLU A 92 -2.69 0.37 9.92
C GLU A 92 -3.60 -0.33 8.89
N ALA A 93 -4.07 0.39 7.88
CA ALA A 93 -4.91 -0.19 6.82
C ALA A 93 -4.17 -1.28 6.03
N SER A 94 -2.87 -1.09 5.73
CA SER A 94 -2.07 -2.08 5.02
C SER A 94 -1.89 -3.36 5.84
N LEU A 95 -1.67 -3.24 7.16
CA LEU A 95 -1.54 -4.36 8.07
C LEU A 95 -2.83 -5.18 8.14
N HIS A 96 -3.96 -4.51 8.34
CA HIS A 96 -5.26 -5.19 8.40
C HIS A 96 -5.66 -5.82 7.06
N LEU A 97 -5.28 -5.20 5.93
CA LEU A 97 -5.53 -5.78 4.62
C LEU A 97 -4.69 -7.05 4.41
N VAL A 98 -3.42 -7.05 4.81
CA VAL A 98 -2.57 -8.25 4.71
C VAL A 98 -3.11 -9.38 5.57
N TYR A 99 -3.49 -9.14 6.83
CA TYR A 99 -4.09 -10.18 7.66
C TYR A 99 -5.37 -10.75 7.06
N TRP A 100 -6.22 -9.90 6.50
CA TRP A 100 -7.42 -10.38 5.81
C TRP A 100 -7.08 -11.20 4.56
N LEU A 101 -6.09 -10.79 3.76
CA LEU A 101 -5.64 -11.57 2.61
C LEU A 101 -5.06 -12.92 3.03
N GLU A 102 -4.29 -12.97 4.13
CA GLU A 102 -3.74 -14.20 4.70
C GLU A 102 -4.86 -15.16 5.14
N ASP A 103 -5.92 -14.65 5.79
CA ASP A 103 -7.10 -15.43 6.16
C ASP A 103 -7.80 -16.04 4.92
N GLU A 104 -7.75 -15.34 3.78
CA GLU A 104 -8.28 -15.80 2.48
C GLU A 104 -7.29 -16.69 1.70
N GLY A 105 -6.09 -16.95 2.25
CA GLY A 105 -5.06 -17.82 1.68
C GLY A 105 -4.04 -17.13 0.77
N TYR A 106 -3.93 -15.80 0.83
CA TYR A 106 -3.03 -14.98 0.02
C TYR A 106 -2.02 -14.24 0.92
N PRO A 107 -0.80 -14.79 1.13
CA PRO A 107 0.23 -14.08 1.87
C PRO A 107 0.62 -12.77 1.16
N GLY A 108 1.01 -11.76 1.94
CA GLY A 108 1.37 -10.45 1.42
C GLY A 108 2.49 -9.82 2.23
N ILE A 109 3.29 -8.98 1.57
CA ILE A 109 4.36 -8.21 2.20
C ILE A 109 4.00 -6.73 2.11
N ILE A 110 4.11 -6.03 3.24
CA ILE A 110 3.92 -4.58 3.30
C ILE A 110 5.24 -3.92 2.94
N ILE A 111 5.19 -2.97 2.00
CA ILE A 111 6.32 -2.08 1.72
C ILE A 111 6.12 -0.83 2.58
N PRO A 112 6.89 -0.67 3.68
CA PRO A 112 6.70 0.46 4.56
C PRO A 112 7.05 1.77 3.83
N PRO A 113 6.44 2.90 4.23
CA PRO A 113 6.91 4.19 3.78
C PRO A 113 8.38 4.36 4.17
N THR A 114 9.22 4.77 3.22
CA THR A 114 10.61 5.09 3.53
C THR A 114 10.64 6.37 4.37
N HIS A 115 11.12 6.27 5.61
CA HIS A 115 11.42 7.45 6.40
C HIS A 115 12.47 8.29 5.67
N VAL A 116 12.05 9.44 5.14
CA VAL A 116 12.94 10.43 4.54
C VAL A 116 13.25 11.46 5.61
N ASP A 117 14.30 11.19 6.38
CA ASP A 117 14.87 12.18 7.30
C ASP A 117 15.29 13.40 6.45
N PRO A 118 14.75 14.61 6.69
CA PRO A 118 15.15 15.80 5.95
C PRO A 118 16.48 16.28 6.51
N TRP A 119 17.58 15.70 6.01
CA TRP A 119 18.93 16.24 6.23
C TRP A 119 19.08 17.64 5.63
#